data_AF-A0A0A2JMC2-F1
#
_entry.id   AF-A0A0A2JMC2-F1
#
_cell.length_a   1.000
_cell.length_b   1.000
_cell.length_c   1.000
_cell.angle_alpha   90.00
_cell.angle_beta   90.00
_cell.angle_gamma   90.00
#
_symmetry.space_group_name_H-M   'P 1'
#
loop_
_entity.id
_entity.type
_entity.pdbx_description
1 polymer ?
#
loop_
_entity_poly.entity_id
_entity_poly.type
_entity_poly.pdbx_seq_one_letter_code
_entity_poly.pdbx_strand_id
1 'polypeptide(L)'
;MSPRTRDGDENIPLHSAVKGGHIEVAKLLLECDSTASRAWNKRGEKALHLCSESGNEAMVQLLLDSNPMTTASGCGETALHRAAQNSHAKVCEILMRYDDSHKLGWQLCMIGIKAQIAQKDLCQHTPFVYAVKGGYADIVGLFLRGKWVSSEAKDGFKDILFHEAVRAGQCDIVQVFLDYGAPIDLKGRDGKRALHLAADSRNLEMARLLLGNGASPKIKDSIGNTPRQRSWDSQVTMLIREYEDRAASAGGKIKKVAPVKAAVAAPPEYVA
;
A
#
# COMPACT_ATOMS: atom_id res chain seq x y z
N MET A 1 31.38 -16.05 22.80
CA MET A 1 31.35 -15.64 21.38
C MET A 1 31.02 -14.15 21.35
N SER A 2 31.72 -13.32 20.56
CA SER A 2 31.46 -11.88 20.57
C SER A 2 30.06 -11.58 20.02
N PRO A 3 29.30 -10.60 20.56
CA PRO A 3 28.00 -10.20 20.00
C PRO A 3 28.09 -9.68 18.56
N ARG A 4 29.30 -9.51 18.03
CA ARG A 4 29.60 -9.07 16.66
C ARG A 4 30.31 -10.12 15.80
N THR A 5 30.42 -11.37 16.26
CA THR A 5 30.96 -12.45 15.42
C THR A 5 30.10 -12.58 14.16
N ARG A 6 30.72 -12.65 12.98
CA ARG A 6 30.03 -12.73 11.69
C ARG A 6 30.12 -14.13 11.11
N ASP A 7 29.02 -14.62 10.54
CA ASP A 7 29.02 -15.84 9.71
C ASP A 7 29.46 -15.54 8.26
N GLY A 8 29.38 -16.54 7.37
CA GLY A 8 29.77 -16.41 5.95
C GLY A 8 28.91 -15.44 5.13
N ASP A 9 27.74 -15.06 5.63
CA ASP A 9 26.82 -14.07 5.06
C ASP A 9 26.89 -12.72 5.81
N GLU A 10 27.93 -12.54 6.62
CA GLU A 10 28.13 -11.38 7.49
C GLU A 10 27.01 -11.16 8.52
N ASN A 11 26.22 -12.20 8.83
CA ASN A 11 25.21 -12.11 9.88
C ASN A 11 25.88 -12.12 11.25
N ILE A 12 25.47 -11.19 12.12
CA ILE A 12 25.79 -11.23 13.55
C ILE A 12 24.75 -12.11 14.28
N PRO A 13 25.00 -12.55 15.53
CA PRO A 13 24.06 -13.37 16.28
C PRO A 13 22.65 -12.78 16.35
N LEU A 14 22.53 -11.44 16.38
CA LEU A 14 21.23 -10.76 16.36
C LEU A 14 20.44 -11.03 15.07
N HIS A 15 21.08 -11.05 13.90
CA HIS A 15 20.40 -11.37 12.63
C HIS A 15 19.83 -12.79 12.66
N SER A 16 20.59 -13.76 13.19
CA SER A 16 20.15 -15.15 13.31
C SER A 16 19.03 -15.31 14.34
N ALA A 17 19.12 -14.63 15.49
CA ALA A 17 18.06 -14.61 16.50
C ALA A 17 16.76 -14.03 15.95
N VAL A 18 16.85 -12.93 15.20
CA VAL A 18 15.71 -12.28 14.55
C VAL A 18 15.08 -13.18 13.48
N LYS A 19 15.90 -13.78 12.59
CA LYS A 19 15.42 -14.70 11.56
C LYS A 19 14.75 -15.94 12.14
N GLY A 20 15.24 -16.42 13.28
CA GLY A 20 14.63 -17.53 14.04
C GLY A 20 13.44 -17.14 14.92
N GLY A 21 13.11 -15.85 15.03
CA GLY A 21 12.02 -15.35 15.87
C GLY A 21 12.28 -15.45 17.38
N HIS A 22 13.54 -15.59 17.81
CA HIS A 22 13.93 -15.74 19.21
C HIS A 22 14.00 -14.38 19.92
N ILE A 23 12.86 -13.84 20.35
CA ILE A 23 12.72 -12.51 20.96
C ILE A 23 13.64 -12.35 22.17
N GLU A 24 13.66 -13.33 23.06
CA GLU A 24 14.42 -13.22 24.32
C GLU A 24 15.92 -13.24 24.08
N VAL A 25 16.37 -14.01 23.10
CA VAL A 25 17.76 -14.01 22.66
C VAL A 25 18.12 -12.68 22.01
N ALA A 26 17.25 -12.14 21.15
CA ALA A 26 17.46 -10.82 20.54
C ALA A 26 17.53 -9.70 21.60
N LYS A 27 16.67 -9.76 22.63
CA LYS A 27 16.66 -8.83 23.76
C LYS A 27 18.00 -8.85 24.50
N LEU A 28 18.46 -10.04 24.92
CA LEU A 28 19.74 -10.20 25.62
C LEU A 28 20.93 -9.70 24.77
N LEU A 29 20.89 -9.93 23.46
CA LEU A 29 21.94 -9.44 22.54
C LEU A 29 21.96 -7.91 22.44
N LEU A 30 20.79 -7.25 22.43
CA LEU A 30 20.69 -5.78 22.42
C LEU A 30 21.05 -5.14 23.76
N GLU A 31 20.75 -5.82 24.87
CA GLU A 31 21.20 -5.41 26.21
C GLU A 31 22.73 -5.46 26.34
N CYS A 32 23.36 -6.46 25.71
CA CYS A 32 24.83 -6.59 25.67
C CYS A 32 25.49 -5.58 24.71
N ASP A 33 24.90 -5.36 23.52
CA ASP A 33 25.37 -4.41 22.53
C ASP A 33 24.19 -3.74 21.82
N SER A 34 23.77 -2.57 22.31
CA SER A 34 22.68 -1.78 21.72
C SER A 34 22.96 -1.36 20.27
N THR A 35 24.22 -1.33 19.85
CA THR A 35 24.60 -0.96 18.49
C THR A 35 24.51 -2.13 17.50
N ALA A 36 24.27 -3.36 17.99
CA ALA A 36 24.06 -4.55 17.16
C ALA A 36 22.88 -4.38 16.20
N SER A 37 21.83 -3.65 16.59
CA SER A 37 20.67 -3.33 15.73
C SER A 37 21.06 -2.56 14.45
N ARG A 38 22.22 -1.90 14.45
CA ARG A 38 22.73 -1.11 13.32
C ARG A 38 23.65 -1.89 12.38
N ALA A 39 23.99 -3.14 12.70
CA ALA A 39 24.83 -3.96 11.85
C ALA A 39 24.16 -4.27 10.51
N TRP A 40 24.98 -4.44 9.48
CA TRP A 40 24.55 -4.88 8.16
C TRP A 40 25.06 -6.30 7.92
N ASN A 41 24.27 -7.12 7.22
CA ASN A 41 24.71 -8.37 6.62
C ASN A 41 25.23 -8.15 5.18
N LYS A 42 25.66 -9.22 4.51
CA LYS A 42 26.19 -9.19 3.14
C LYS A 42 25.19 -8.70 2.08
N ARG A 43 23.88 -8.81 2.33
CA ARG A 43 22.82 -8.25 1.48
C ARG A 43 22.57 -6.76 1.76
N GLY A 44 23.34 -6.16 2.67
CA GLY A 44 23.12 -4.81 3.14
C GLY A 44 21.81 -4.70 3.91
N GLU A 45 21.40 -5.70 4.68
CA GLU A 45 20.20 -5.65 5.51
C GLU A 45 20.56 -5.57 7.00
N LYS A 46 19.75 -4.82 7.74
CA LYS A 46 19.74 -4.81 9.20
C LYS A 46 18.73 -5.80 9.76
N ALA A 47 18.86 -6.10 11.05
CA ALA A 47 17.87 -6.84 11.84
C ALA A 47 16.40 -6.41 11.60
N LEU A 48 16.14 -5.09 11.50
CA LEU A 48 14.79 -4.56 11.26
C LEU A 48 14.19 -4.98 9.91
N HIS A 49 15.00 -5.18 8.87
CA HIS A 49 14.50 -5.66 7.57
C HIS A 49 14.04 -7.11 7.69
N LEU A 50 14.84 -7.94 8.36
CA LEU A 50 14.59 -9.38 8.53
C LEU A 50 13.34 -9.65 9.38
N CYS A 51 13.15 -8.92 10.49
CA CYS A 51 11.93 -9.08 11.29
C CYS A 51 10.68 -8.59 10.55
N SER A 52 10.82 -7.56 9.72
CA SER A 52 9.70 -7.01 8.94
C SER A 52 9.25 -7.95 7.82
N GLU A 53 10.16 -8.78 7.31
CA GLU A 53 9.85 -9.86 6.35
C GLU A 53 9.09 -11.01 7.01
N SER A 54 9.44 -11.37 8.25
CA SER A 54 8.78 -12.45 9.01
C SER A 54 7.46 -12.03 9.68
N GLY A 55 7.17 -10.72 9.76
CA GLY A 55 5.92 -10.22 10.34
C GLY A 55 5.87 -10.28 11.87
N ASN A 56 6.98 -10.54 12.55
CA ASN A 56 7.01 -10.67 14.00
C ASN A 56 6.90 -9.29 14.67
N GLU A 57 5.68 -8.90 15.00
CA GLU A 57 5.33 -7.60 15.58
C GLU A 57 6.10 -7.29 16.88
N ALA A 58 6.22 -8.26 17.77
CA ALA A 58 6.92 -8.09 19.05
C ALA A 58 8.43 -7.90 18.84
N MET A 59 9.02 -8.63 17.89
CA MET A 59 10.42 -8.44 17.50
C MET A 59 10.65 -7.08 16.84
N VAL A 60 9.71 -6.63 15.99
CA VAL A 60 9.77 -5.30 15.37
C VAL A 60 9.74 -4.22 16.46
N GLN A 61 8.80 -4.28 17.41
CA GLN A 61 8.72 -3.32 18.52
C GLN A 61 10.02 -3.30 19.34
N LEU A 62 10.53 -4.47 19.72
CA LEU A 62 11.78 -4.58 20.48
C LEU A 62 12.98 -3.96 19.74
N LEU A 63 13.07 -4.17 18.43
CA LEU A 63 14.12 -3.57 17.63
C LEU A 63 13.95 -2.06 17.52
N LEU A 64 12.72 -1.58 17.32
CA LEU A 64 12.37 -0.16 17.25
C LEU A 64 12.68 0.57 18.56
N ASP A 65 12.40 -0.04 19.72
CA ASP A 65 12.77 0.49 21.04
C ASP A 65 14.28 0.67 21.20
N SER A 66 15.08 -0.11 20.48
CA SER A 66 16.56 0.02 20.45
C SER A 66 17.08 1.13 19.53
N ASN A 67 16.18 1.92 18.92
CA ASN A 67 16.46 2.96 17.94
C ASN A 67 17.36 2.47 16.78
N PRO A 68 16.84 1.54 15.97
CA PRO A 68 17.54 1.01 14.82
C PRO A 68 17.49 2.08 13.73
N MET A 69 18.63 2.44 13.13
CA MET A 69 18.60 3.37 12.00
C MET A 69 17.72 2.79 10.88
N THR A 70 16.62 3.49 10.56
CA THR A 70 15.65 3.10 9.53
C THR A 70 16.16 3.47 8.14
N THR A 71 17.20 2.79 7.68
CA THR A 71 17.84 3.02 6.38
C THR A 71 17.47 1.92 5.38
N ALA A 72 17.52 2.23 4.09
CA ALA A 72 17.31 1.26 3.03
C ALA A 72 18.42 0.19 2.99
N SER A 73 18.08 -1.00 2.51
CA SER A 73 18.99 -2.12 2.32
C SER A 73 19.91 -1.92 1.10
N GLY A 74 20.78 -2.89 0.82
CA GLY A 74 21.64 -2.89 -0.37
C GLY A 74 20.87 -2.80 -1.71
N CYS A 75 19.61 -3.23 -1.74
CA CYS A 75 18.72 -3.11 -2.91
C CYS A 75 17.76 -1.91 -2.85
N GLY A 76 17.98 -0.98 -1.91
CA GLY A 76 17.13 0.20 -1.74
C GLY A 76 15.81 -0.05 -1.01
N GLU A 77 15.60 -1.27 -0.49
CA GLU A 77 14.37 -1.63 0.22
C GLU A 77 14.44 -1.23 1.70
N THR A 78 13.41 -0.57 2.20
CA THR A 78 13.24 -0.30 3.63
C THR A 78 12.53 -1.46 4.34
N ALA A 79 12.53 -1.46 5.66
CA ALA A 79 11.71 -2.38 6.47
C ALA A 79 10.22 -2.36 6.04
N LEU A 80 9.70 -1.19 5.65
CA LEU A 80 8.33 -1.04 5.17
C LEU A 80 8.09 -1.71 3.80
N HIS A 81 9.11 -1.78 2.92
CA HIS A 81 9.02 -2.57 1.69
C HIS A 81 8.81 -4.05 2.02
N ARG A 82 9.62 -4.61 2.93
CA ARG A 82 9.54 -6.02 3.33
C ARG A 82 8.20 -6.36 4.00
N ALA A 83 7.71 -5.48 4.88
CA ALA A 83 6.40 -5.66 5.51
C ALA A 83 5.25 -5.60 4.48
N ALA A 84 5.28 -4.62 3.55
CA ALA A 84 4.25 -4.46 2.54
C ALA A 84 4.26 -5.59 1.50
N GLN A 85 5.44 -6.08 1.11
CA GLN A 85 5.59 -7.19 0.16
C GLN A 85 5.05 -8.52 0.73
N ASN A 86 5.19 -8.73 2.04
CA ASN A 86 4.80 -9.97 2.72
C ASN A 86 3.45 -9.87 3.45
N SER A 87 2.61 -8.88 3.13
CA SER A 87 1.26 -8.72 3.69
C SER A 87 1.17 -8.46 5.21
N HIS A 88 2.24 -7.94 5.83
CA HIS A 88 2.27 -7.70 7.27
C HIS A 88 1.69 -6.35 7.65
N ALA A 89 0.36 -6.22 7.57
CA ALA A 89 -0.35 -4.95 7.78
C ALA A 89 -0.07 -4.31 9.15
N LYS A 90 0.02 -5.13 10.20
CA LYS A 90 0.32 -4.63 11.55
C LYS A 90 1.75 -4.12 11.67
N VAL A 91 2.71 -4.79 11.05
CA VAL A 91 4.10 -4.30 10.98
C VAL A 91 4.17 -3.01 10.15
N CYS A 92 3.44 -2.90 9.04
CA CYS A 92 3.32 -1.64 8.30
C CYS A 92 2.76 -0.52 9.19
N GLU A 93 1.70 -0.78 9.95
CA GLU A 93 1.12 0.18 10.88
C GLU A 93 2.14 0.61 11.95
N ILE A 94 2.86 -0.36 12.54
CA ILE A 94 3.90 -0.10 13.53
C ILE A 94 5.02 0.76 12.93
N LEU A 95 5.57 0.40 11.79
CA LEU A 95 6.65 1.14 11.13
C LEU A 95 6.22 2.55 10.68
N MET A 96 4.97 2.71 10.24
CA MET A 96 4.44 4.02 9.85
C MET A 96 4.06 4.90 11.05
N ARG A 97 3.80 4.30 12.22
CA ARG A 97 3.60 5.02 13.49
C ARG A 97 4.88 5.26 14.25
N TYR A 98 5.90 4.45 13.97
CA TYR A 98 7.16 4.51 14.66
C TYR A 98 7.84 5.84 14.35
N ASP A 99 8.05 6.56 15.43
CA ASP A 99 8.69 7.85 15.46
C ASP A 99 10.13 7.65 15.96
N ASP A 100 11.13 7.81 15.09
CA ASP A 100 12.54 7.93 15.51
C ASP A 100 12.79 9.18 16.39
N SER A 101 11.76 10.01 16.57
CA SER A 101 11.83 11.37 17.12
C SER A 101 11.18 11.54 18.50
N HIS A 102 11.37 10.59 19.41
CA HIS A 102 11.30 10.93 20.85
C HIS A 102 12.30 12.05 21.27
N LYS A 103 13.12 12.61 20.35
CA LYS A 103 14.08 13.69 20.60
C LYS A 103 14.16 14.84 19.57
N LEU A 104 13.48 14.80 18.42
CA LEU A 104 13.48 15.92 17.47
C LEU A 104 12.05 16.25 17.06
N GLY A 105 11.65 17.52 17.14
CA GLY A 105 10.25 17.94 17.04
C GLY A 105 9.50 17.43 15.80
N TRP A 106 8.18 17.25 15.98
CA TRP A 106 7.13 16.81 15.04
C TRP A 106 7.36 17.07 13.54
N GLN A 107 7.94 18.21 13.16
CA GLN A 107 8.13 18.59 11.75
C GLN A 107 9.22 17.78 11.03
N LEU A 108 10.27 17.32 11.71
CA LEU A 108 11.34 16.50 11.11
C LEU A 108 10.91 15.03 10.96
N CYS A 109 10.08 14.52 11.90
CA CYS A 109 9.51 13.17 11.87
C CYS A 109 8.71 12.91 10.57
N MET A 110 7.85 13.86 10.18
CA MET A 110 7.03 13.74 8.98
C MET A 110 7.89 13.60 7.71
N ILE A 111 9.11 14.13 7.69
CA ILE A 111 10.02 14.05 6.55
C ILE A 111 10.63 12.64 6.47
N GLY A 112 10.99 12.02 7.60
CA GLY A 112 11.59 10.68 7.65
C GLY A 112 10.64 9.56 7.22
N ILE A 113 9.42 9.51 7.79
CA ILE A 113 8.41 8.51 7.42
C ILE A 113 7.95 8.71 5.96
N LYS A 114 7.77 9.97 5.53
CA LYS A 114 7.44 10.27 4.13
C LYS A 114 8.56 9.86 3.18
N ALA A 115 9.83 10.04 3.57
CA ALA A 115 10.97 9.56 2.80
C ALA A 115 11.00 8.02 2.70
N GLN A 116 10.69 7.29 3.78
CA GLN A 116 10.60 5.83 3.73
C GLN A 116 9.46 5.31 2.85
N ILE A 117 8.31 5.97 2.86
CA ILE A 117 7.14 5.61 2.06
C ILE A 117 7.34 5.96 0.58
N ALA A 118 8.05 7.05 0.30
CA ALA A 118 8.40 7.47 -1.05
C ALA A 118 9.69 6.81 -1.58
N GLN A 119 10.46 6.15 -0.71
CA GLN A 119 11.69 5.46 -1.09
C GLN A 119 11.37 4.44 -2.17
N LYS A 120 12.16 4.50 -3.24
CA LYS A 120 12.11 3.53 -4.33
C LYS A 120 13.26 2.55 -4.15
N ASP A 121 12.95 1.27 -4.34
CA ASP A 121 13.95 0.23 -4.50
C ASP A 121 14.66 0.35 -5.87
N LEU A 122 15.59 -0.57 -6.14
CA LEU A 122 16.27 -0.66 -7.44
C LEU A 122 15.30 -0.91 -8.62
N CYS A 123 14.12 -1.48 -8.37
CA CYS A 123 13.05 -1.69 -9.36
C CYS A 123 12.12 -0.48 -9.53
N GLN A 124 12.43 0.66 -8.90
CA GLN A 124 11.61 1.86 -8.90
C GLN A 124 10.22 1.70 -8.23
N HIS A 125 10.05 0.65 -7.42
CA HIS A 125 8.83 0.40 -6.65
C HIS A 125 8.95 0.98 -5.25
N THR A 126 7.83 1.50 -4.75
CA THR A 126 7.67 1.92 -3.35
C THR A 126 6.94 0.82 -2.57
N PRO A 127 6.93 0.86 -1.21
CA PRO A 127 6.16 -0.10 -0.42
C PRO A 127 4.67 -0.13 -0.80
N PHE A 128 4.11 1.04 -1.16
CA PHE A 128 2.73 1.15 -1.62
C PHE A 128 2.48 0.37 -2.91
N VAL A 129 3.44 0.34 -3.85
CA VAL A 129 3.31 -0.45 -5.09
C VAL A 129 3.25 -1.94 -4.77
N TYR A 130 4.10 -2.42 -3.86
CA TYR A 130 4.05 -3.82 -3.44
C TYR A 130 2.72 -4.19 -2.80
N ALA A 131 2.14 -3.30 -1.98
CA ALA A 131 0.82 -3.52 -1.41
C ALA A 131 -0.29 -3.65 -2.46
N VAL A 132 -0.29 -2.77 -3.48
CA VAL A 132 -1.26 -2.83 -4.59
C VAL A 132 -1.03 -4.08 -5.44
N LYS A 133 0.21 -4.34 -5.87
CA LYS A 133 0.54 -5.53 -6.68
C LYS A 133 0.22 -6.84 -5.96
N GLY A 134 0.43 -6.88 -4.65
CA GLY A 134 0.08 -8.02 -3.79
C GLY A 134 -1.42 -8.18 -3.50
N GLY A 135 -2.24 -7.15 -3.79
CA GLY A 135 -3.68 -7.18 -3.51
C GLY A 135 -4.02 -6.98 -2.03
N TYR A 136 -3.12 -6.39 -1.24
CA TYR A 136 -3.28 -6.24 0.21
C TYR A 136 -4.09 -4.98 0.56
N ALA A 137 -5.42 -5.11 0.52
CA ALA A 137 -6.36 -3.98 0.67
C ALA A 137 -6.20 -3.22 1.99
N ASP A 138 -5.96 -3.93 3.09
CA ASP A 138 -5.73 -3.34 4.41
C ASP A 138 -4.51 -2.41 4.40
N ILE A 139 -3.42 -2.86 3.77
CA ILE A 139 -2.17 -2.11 3.67
C ILE A 139 -2.36 -0.89 2.77
N VAL A 140 -3.03 -1.05 1.62
CA VAL A 140 -3.37 0.08 0.73
C VAL A 140 -4.21 1.12 1.48
N GLY A 141 -5.19 0.67 2.27
CA GLY A 141 -6.00 1.53 3.12
C GLY A 141 -5.17 2.29 4.16
N LEU A 142 -4.20 1.64 4.81
CA LEU A 142 -3.27 2.28 5.74
C LEU A 142 -2.45 3.40 5.06
N PHE A 143 -1.90 3.13 3.87
CA PHE A 143 -1.13 4.11 3.11
C PHE A 143 -1.96 5.33 2.67
N LEU A 144 -3.20 5.11 2.22
CA LEU A 144 -4.10 6.17 1.77
C LEU A 144 -4.63 7.01 2.93
N ARG A 145 -4.97 6.38 4.08
CA ARG A 145 -5.48 7.06 5.27
C ARG A 145 -4.54 8.12 5.80
N GLY A 146 -3.25 7.79 5.90
CA GLY A 146 -2.28 8.72 6.47
C GLY A 146 -1.81 9.82 5.52
N LYS A 147 -2.41 9.93 4.32
CA LYS A 147 -2.05 10.93 3.27
C LYS A 147 -0.56 10.92 2.89
N TRP A 148 0.14 9.84 3.19
CA TRP A 148 1.58 9.72 2.98
C TRP A 148 1.95 9.63 1.51
N VAL A 149 1.07 9.03 0.72
CA VAL A 149 1.13 9.08 -0.73
C VAL A 149 0.48 10.40 -1.15
N SER A 150 1.27 11.38 -1.61
CA SER A 150 0.71 12.67 -2.02
C SER A 150 -0.20 12.51 -3.24
N SER A 151 -1.32 13.23 -3.27
CA SER A 151 -2.11 13.44 -4.49
C SER A 151 -1.42 14.40 -5.47
N GLU A 152 -0.43 15.15 -4.99
CA GLU A 152 0.30 16.18 -5.74
C GLU A 152 1.59 15.67 -6.40
N ALA A 153 1.88 14.37 -6.32
CA ALA A 153 2.91 13.80 -7.19
C ALA A 153 2.46 14.07 -8.63
N LYS A 154 3.16 14.98 -9.31
CA LYS A 154 2.89 15.43 -10.69
C LYS A 154 2.88 14.27 -11.71
N ASP A 155 3.22 13.07 -11.26
CA ASP A 155 3.52 11.89 -12.04
C ASP A 155 2.29 11.00 -12.29
N GLY A 156 1.11 11.34 -11.73
CA GLY A 156 -0.13 10.54 -11.91
C GLY A 156 0.01 9.11 -11.39
N PHE A 157 0.90 8.88 -10.42
CA PHE A 157 1.30 7.54 -9.99
C PHE A 157 0.16 6.74 -9.34
N LYS A 158 -0.67 7.41 -8.53
CA LYS A 158 -1.89 6.81 -7.97
C LYS A 158 -2.87 6.40 -9.06
N ASP A 159 -2.96 7.19 -10.12
CA ASP A 159 -3.87 6.94 -11.24
C ASP A 159 -3.47 5.68 -11.98
N ILE A 160 -2.16 5.49 -12.18
CA ILE A 160 -1.59 4.27 -12.77
C ILE A 160 -1.93 3.05 -11.91
N LEU A 161 -1.72 3.14 -10.59
CA LEU A 161 -2.00 2.03 -9.67
C LEU A 161 -3.49 1.70 -9.58
N PHE A 162 -4.37 2.69 -9.62
CA PHE A 162 -5.81 2.48 -9.70
C PHE A 162 -6.19 1.67 -10.96
N HIS A 163 -5.68 2.07 -12.12
CA HIS A 163 -5.92 1.32 -13.36
C HIS A 163 -5.30 -0.08 -13.34
N GLU A 164 -4.14 -0.24 -12.71
CA GLU A 164 -3.49 -1.56 -12.54
C GLU A 164 -4.35 -2.50 -11.68
N ALA A 165 -4.87 -2.02 -10.55
CA ALA A 165 -5.79 -2.79 -9.71
C ALA A 165 -7.05 -3.23 -10.46
N VAL A 166 -7.60 -2.35 -11.32
CA VAL A 166 -8.73 -2.68 -12.20
C VAL A 166 -8.35 -3.76 -13.22
N ARG A 167 -7.18 -3.65 -13.88
CA ARG A 167 -6.69 -4.66 -14.84
C ARG A 167 -6.45 -6.02 -14.18
N ALA A 168 -5.93 -6.01 -12.96
CA ALA A 168 -5.71 -7.20 -12.15
C ALA A 168 -7.02 -7.78 -11.56
N GLY A 169 -8.15 -7.08 -11.68
CA GLY A 169 -9.44 -7.54 -11.16
C GLY A 169 -9.59 -7.45 -9.63
N GLN A 170 -8.72 -6.68 -8.96
CA GLN A 170 -8.69 -6.55 -7.50
C GLN A 170 -9.80 -5.62 -6.99
N CYS A 171 -11.03 -6.15 -6.88
CA CYS A 171 -12.21 -5.37 -6.49
C CYS A 171 -12.03 -4.65 -5.14
N ASP A 172 -11.45 -5.34 -4.15
CA ASP A 172 -11.25 -4.77 -2.80
C ASP A 172 -10.31 -3.56 -2.81
N ILE A 173 -9.21 -3.65 -3.57
CA ILE A 173 -8.25 -2.55 -3.73
C ILE A 173 -8.92 -1.36 -4.43
N VAL A 174 -9.68 -1.63 -5.49
CA VAL A 174 -10.42 -0.58 -6.22
C VAL A 174 -11.44 0.09 -5.31
N GLN A 175 -12.18 -0.67 -4.49
CA GLN A 175 -13.10 -0.09 -3.52
C GLN A 175 -12.37 0.80 -2.52
N VAL A 176 -11.24 0.34 -1.98
CA VAL A 176 -10.41 1.16 -1.07
C VAL A 176 -9.96 2.46 -1.74
N PHE A 177 -9.49 2.43 -2.98
CA PHE A 177 -9.13 3.66 -3.70
C PHE A 177 -10.33 4.63 -3.82
N LEU A 178 -11.52 4.12 -4.14
CA LEU A 178 -12.74 4.92 -4.28
C LEU A 178 -13.19 5.52 -2.93
N ASP A 179 -13.10 4.74 -1.85
CA ASP A 179 -13.45 5.18 -0.49
C ASP A 179 -12.54 6.32 -0.03
N TYR A 180 -11.27 6.32 -0.43
CA TYR A 180 -10.31 7.40 -0.17
C TYR A 180 -10.29 8.50 -1.26
N GLY A 181 -11.34 8.57 -2.10
CA GLY A 181 -11.59 9.71 -2.98
C GLY A 181 -10.92 9.64 -4.36
N ALA A 182 -10.46 8.47 -4.81
CA ALA A 182 -10.02 8.32 -6.19
C ALA A 182 -11.18 8.65 -7.17
N PRO A 183 -10.93 9.42 -8.23
CA PRO A 183 -11.97 9.75 -9.20
C PRO A 183 -12.39 8.50 -9.98
N ILE A 184 -13.68 8.15 -9.94
CA ILE A 184 -14.23 6.94 -10.57
C ILE A 184 -14.01 6.89 -12.10
N ASP A 185 -14.10 8.03 -12.77
CA ASP A 185 -13.96 8.17 -14.23
C ASP A 185 -12.56 8.67 -14.63
N LEU A 186 -11.53 8.28 -13.87
CA LEU A 186 -10.14 8.59 -14.15
C LEU A 186 -9.73 8.08 -15.54
N LYS A 187 -9.03 8.94 -16.28
CA LYS A 187 -8.55 8.65 -17.63
C LYS A 187 -7.14 8.05 -17.54
N GLY A 188 -7.00 6.81 -17.98
CA GLY A 188 -5.72 6.11 -18.09
C GLY A 188 -4.87 6.59 -19.27
N ARG A 189 -3.66 6.05 -19.39
CA ARG A 189 -2.69 6.42 -20.45
C ARG A 189 -3.18 6.12 -21.88
N ASP A 190 -3.96 5.07 -22.04
CA ASP A 190 -4.65 4.69 -23.29
C ASP A 190 -5.95 5.47 -23.51
N GLY A 191 -6.30 6.39 -22.60
CA GLY A 191 -7.55 7.11 -22.52
C GLY A 191 -8.76 6.25 -22.15
N LYS A 192 -8.54 4.98 -21.76
CA LYS A 192 -9.57 4.14 -21.17
C LYS A 192 -9.81 4.56 -19.73
N ARG A 193 -11.04 4.33 -19.27
CA ARG A 193 -11.43 4.48 -17.85
C ARG A 193 -11.60 3.12 -17.21
N ALA A 194 -11.72 3.06 -15.89
CA ALA A 194 -11.89 1.79 -15.18
C ALA A 194 -13.01 0.92 -15.77
N LEU A 195 -14.16 1.52 -16.13
CA LEU A 195 -15.28 0.75 -16.69
C LEU A 195 -14.96 0.16 -18.09
N HIS A 196 -14.14 0.83 -18.90
CA HIS A 196 -13.67 0.25 -20.18
C HIS A 196 -12.76 -0.96 -19.94
N LEU A 197 -11.89 -0.88 -18.92
CA LEU A 197 -10.98 -1.98 -18.57
C LEU A 197 -11.75 -3.19 -18.03
N ALA A 198 -12.76 -2.97 -17.18
CA ALA A 198 -13.65 -4.02 -16.70
C ALA A 198 -14.44 -4.68 -17.83
N ALA A 199 -14.87 -3.90 -18.82
CA ALA A 199 -15.55 -4.39 -20.01
C ALA A 199 -14.63 -5.23 -20.92
N ASP A 200 -13.39 -4.77 -21.15
CA ASP A 200 -12.36 -5.49 -21.92
C ASP A 200 -12.00 -6.84 -21.26
N SER A 201 -11.87 -6.85 -19.94
CA SER A 201 -11.50 -8.04 -19.16
C SER A 201 -12.68 -8.97 -18.86
N ARG A 202 -13.90 -8.60 -19.28
CA ARG A 202 -15.16 -9.34 -19.02
C ARG A 202 -15.41 -9.56 -17.53
N ASN A 203 -14.91 -8.65 -16.69
CA ASN A 203 -15.03 -8.76 -15.24
C ASN A 203 -16.34 -8.13 -14.77
N LEU A 204 -17.36 -8.97 -14.64
CA LEU A 204 -18.70 -8.57 -14.25
C LEU A 204 -18.76 -7.96 -12.83
N GLU A 205 -18.01 -8.50 -11.88
CA GLU A 205 -17.97 -7.96 -10.51
C GLU A 205 -17.33 -6.58 -10.47
N MET A 206 -16.20 -6.40 -11.16
CA MET A 206 -15.56 -5.09 -11.28
C MET A 206 -16.48 -4.08 -11.97
N ALA A 207 -17.18 -4.48 -13.04
CA ALA A 207 -18.15 -3.61 -13.71
C ALA A 207 -19.30 -3.21 -12.78
N ARG A 208 -19.84 -4.15 -11.98
CA ARG A 208 -20.84 -3.89 -10.94
C ARG A 208 -20.33 -2.89 -9.91
N LEU A 209 -19.14 -3.12 -9.37
CA LEU A 209 -18.51 -2.25 -8.38
C LEU A 209 -18.37 -0.82 -8.91
N LEU A 210 -17.82 -0.67 -10.11
CA LEU A 210 -17.60 0.65 -10.73
C LEU A 210 -18.92 1.37 -11.01
N LEU A 211 -19.91 0.70 -11.59
CA LEU A 211 -21.23 1.27 -11.87
C LEU A 211 -21.98 1.63 -10.57
N GLY A 212 -21.91 0.78 -9.54
CA GLY A 212 -22.49 1.04 -8.23
C GLY A 212 -21.86 2.25 -7.52
N ASN A 213 -20.57 2.50 -7.76
CA ASN A 213 -19.85 3.69 -7.31
C ASN A 213 -20.02 4.91 -8.25
N GLY A 214 -20.87 4.80 -9.29
CA GLY A 214 -21.26 5.92 -10.15
C GLY A 214 -20.36 6.16 -11.37
N ALA A 215 -19.63 5.14 -11.85
CA ALA A 215 -18.91 5.22 -13.11
C ALA A 215 -19.86 5.53 -14.28
N SER A 216 -19.45 6.41 -15.19
CA SER A 216 -20.31 6.80 -16.31
C SER A 216 -20.22 5.79 -17.46
N PRO A 217 -21.33 5.15 -17.86
CA PRO A 217 -21.33 4.13 -18.92
C PRO A 217 -21.21 4.71 -20.34
N LYS A 218 -21.31 6.02 -20.51
CA LYS A 218 -21.39 6.68 -21.82
C LYS A 218 -20.08 7.32 -22.28
N ILE A 219 -19.08 7.42 -21.41
CA ILE A 219 -17.83 8.10 -21.77
C ILE A 219 -17.08 7.25 -22.80
N LYS A 220 -16.59 7.88 -23.85
CA LYS A 220 -15.80 7.22 -24.89
C LYS A 220 -14.31 7.17 -24.53
N ASP A 221 -13.63 6.10 -24.92
CA ASP A 221 -12.18 5.99 -24.90
C ASP A 221 -11.52 6.77 -26.06
N SER A 222 -10.19 6.68 -26.18
CA SER A 222 -9.43 7.34 -27.25
C SER A 222 -9.76 6.85 -28.66
N ILE A 223 -10.37 5.66 -28.79
CA ILE A 223 -10.76 5.05 -30.08
C ILE A 223 -12.22 5.45 -30.41
N GLY A 224 -12.93 6.07 -29.48
CA GLY A 224 -14.32 6.50 -29.65
C GLY A 224 -15.35 5.47 -29.20
N ASN A 225 -14.92 4.38 -28.54
CA ASN A 225 -15.81 3.32 -28.05
C ASN A 225 -16.26 3.61 -26.62
N THR A 226 -17.53 3.36 -26.32
CA THR A 226 -18.03 3.31 -24.92
C THR A 226 -17.60 1.99 -24.25
N PRO A 227 -17.63 1.89 -22.91
CA PRO A 227 -17.35 0.63 -22.21
C PRO A 227 -18.20 -0.53 -22.72
N ARG A 228 -19.48 -0.29 -23.02
CA ARG A 228 -20.37 -1.31 -23.58
C ARG A 228 -19.89 -1.85 -24.94
N GLN A 229 -19.35 -0.97 -25.80
CA GLN A 229 -18.83 -1.36 -27.12
C GLN A 229 -17.48 -2.11 -27.04
N ARG A 230 -16.78 -2.00 -25.90
CA ARG A 230 -15.53 -2.71 -25.64
C ARG A 230 -15.73 -4.15 -25.18
N SER A 231 -16.89 -4.46 -24.56
CA SER A 231 -17.17 -5.80 -24.09
C SER A 231 -17.71 -6.69 -25.20
N TRP A 232 -17.22 -7.93 -25.25
CA TRP A 232 -17.87 -9.02 -26.01
C TRP A 232 -18.65 -9.97 -25.11
N ASP A 233 -18.71 -9.67 -23.81
CA ASP A 233 -19.45 -10.46 -22.85
C ASP A 233 -20.90 -9.97 -22.73
N SER A 234 -21.85 -10.88 -22.84
CA SER A 234 -23.29 -10.55 -22.82
C SER A 234 -23.74 -10.05 -21.45
N GLN A 235 -23.21 -10.60 -20.35
CA GLN A 235 -23.60 -10.21 -18.99
C GLN A 235 -23.11 -8.81 -18.67
N VAL A 236 -21.85 -8.49 -18.98
CA VAL A 236 -21.29 -7.14 -18.79
C VAL A 236 -22.01 -6.12 -19.66
N THR A 237 -22.31 -6.48 -20.91
CA THR A 237 -23.06 -5.62 -21.84
C THR A 237 -24.48 -5.33 -21.34
N MET A 238 -25.19 -6.35 -20.84
CA MET A 238 -26.52 -6.20 -20.26
C MET A 238 -26.50 -5.34 -18.99
N LEU A 239 -25.53 -5.55 -18.11
CA LEU A 239 -25.36 -4.75 -16.89
C LEU A 239 -25.15 -3.27 -17.21
N ILE A 240 -24.24 -2.96 -18.14
CA ILE A 240 -23.97 -1.56 -18.53
C ILE A 240 -25.24 -0.93 -19.12
N ARG A 241 -25.96 -1.65 -19.99
CA ARG A 241 -27.22 -1.17 -20.57
C ARG A 241 -28.28 -0.88 -19.51
N GLU A 242 -28.42 -1.77 -18.52
CA GLU A 242 -29.37 -1.56 -17.41
C GLU A 242 -29.07 -0.26 -16.65
N TYR A 243 -27.79 0.04 -16.40
CA TYR A 243 -27.38 1.29 -15.77
C TYR A 243 -27.56 2.51 -16.69
N GLU A 244 -27.36 2.37 -18.01
CA GLU A 244 -27.67 3.41 -19.00
C GLU A 244 -29.16 3.79 -18.99
N ASP A 245 -30.04 2.78 -19.00
CA ASP A 245 -31.49 2.94 -19.03
C ASP A 245 -32.03 3.54 -17.72
N ARG A 246 -31.47 3.11 -16.57
CA ARG A 246 -31.75 3.71 -15.25
C ARG A 246 -31.31 5.17 -15.18
N ALA A 247 -30.13 5.49 -15.70
CA ALA A 247 -29.63 6.87 -15.71
C ALA A 247 -30.52 7.79 -16.57
N ALA A 248 -31.04 7.28 -17.69
CA ALA A 248 -31.98 7.99 -18.56
C ALA A 248 -33.34 8.22 -17.87
N SER A 249 -33.84 7.22 -17.14
CA SER A 249 -35.12 7.29 -16.43
C SER A 249 -35.07 8.18 -15.18
N ALA A 250 -33.91 8.31 -14.54
CA ALA A 250 -33.71 9.07 -13.30
C ALA A 250 -33.32 10.55 -13.50
N GLY A 251 -33.43 11.10 -14.72
CA GLY A 251 -33.04 12.49 -14.99
C GLY A 251 -31.56 12.80 -14.72
N GLY A 252 -30.67 11.82 -14.87
CA GLY A 252 -29.22 12.00 -14.76
C GLY A 252 -28.60 11.89 -13.36
N LYS A 253 -29.37 11.59 -12.31
CA LYS A 253 -28.82 11.32 -10.96
C LYS A 253 -28.99 9.86 -10.57
N ILE A 254 -28.01 9.03 -10.92
CA ILE A 254 -27.85 7.75 -10.22
C ILE A 254 -27.46 8.10 -8.79
N LYS A 255 -28.33 7.81 -7.81
CA LYS A 255 -27.98 7.95 -6.39
C LYS A 255 -26.71 7.14 -6.17
N LYS A 256 -25.62 7.81 -5.79
CA LYS A 256 -24.44 7.13 -5.23
C LYS A 256 -24.98 6.16 -4.18
N VAL A 257 -24.67 4.87 -4.30
CA VAL A 257 -24.71 4.03 -3.11
C VAL A 257 -23.77 4.74 -2.14
N ALA A 258 -24.28 5.12 -0.97
CA ALA A 258 -23.45 5.81 0.01
C ALA A 258 -22.19 4.95 0.18
N PRO A 259 -20.98 5.55 0.17
CA PRO A 259 -19.79 4.78 0.49
C PRO A 259 -20.10 4.06 1.80
N VAL A 260 -19.82 2.76 1.86
CA VAL A 260 -19.81 2.06 3.13
C VAL A 260 -18.75 2.81 3.93
N LYS A 261 -19.19 3.78 4.74
CA LYS A 261 -18.29 4.55 5.59
C LYS A 261 -17.59 3.48 6.42
N ALA A 262 -16.33 3.19 6.13
CA ALA A 262 -15.45 2.60 7.12
C ALA A 262 -15.68 3.45 8.37
N ALA A 263 -16.20 2.83 9.43
CA ALA A 263 -16.65 3.52 10.62
C ALA A 263 -15.58 4.54 11.00
N VAL A 264 -15.88 5.82 10.78
CA VAL A 264 -14.98 6.92 11.04
C VAL A 264 -15.00 7.06 12.56
N ALA A 265 -14.15 6.30 13.24
CA ALA A 265 -13.67 6.75 14.54
C ALA A 265 -12.98 8.10 14.25
N ALA A 266 -13.57 9.17 14.75
CA ALA A 266 -12.96 10.48 14.74
C ALA A 266 -11.50 10.33 15.23
N PRO A 267 -10.53 11.07 14.67
CA PRO A 267 -9.26 11.22 15.35
C PRO A 267 -9.59 11.70 16.77
N PRO A 268 -9.08 11.06 17.84
CA PRO A 268 -9.28 11.60 19.19
C PRO A 268 -8.80 13.06 19.15
N GLU A 269 -9.66 13.96 19.63
CA GLU A 269 -9.30 15.36 19.82
C GLU A 269 -8.05 15.39 20.71
N TYR A 270 -6.89 15.66 20.12
CA TYR A 270 -5.67 15.85 20.89
C TYR A 270 -5.69 17.27 21.43
N VAL A 271 -6.12 17.37 22.69
CA VAL A 271 -5.97 18.58 23.51
C VAL A 271 -4.50 18.96 23.51
N ALA A 272 -4.26 20.26 23.26
CA ALA A 272 -2.97 20.91 23.08
C ALA A 272 -1.96 20.66 24.22
#